data_AF-A0A5N6MR07-F1
#
_entry.id   AF-A0A5N6MR07-F1
#
_cell.length_a   1.000
_cell.length_b   1.000
_cell.length_c   1.000
_cell.angle_alpha   90.00
_cell.angle_beta   90.00
_cell.angle_gamma   90.00
#
_symmetry.space_group_name_H-M   'P 1'
#
loop_
_entity.id
_entity.type
_entity.pdbx_description
1 polymer ?
#
loop_
_entity_poly.entity_id
_entity_poly.type
_entity_poly.pdbx_seq_one_letter_code
_entity_poly.pdbx_strand_id
1 'polypeptide(L)'
;MDWLERLAARARGRQRETAAAPGPLVGVVTDSASALPAGWAEAAHATGFVRVVPMPVMIGDQIYGEGSDELIPALALAMAQGHEVRTSRPAPGQFESAYRELAAAGCTAVVSIHLSGQLSGTVDSARLAARSADIPVEVIDSATAAMGLGFAVEAAAERARAGSSAAEVASCARAAAAGSNILFYVPSLDQLRRGGRIGAAAGWLGTLLAVKPILVVRDGKVLPLERIRTAPKALARLAELVQQDIAARPGKVRAAVHHFGNAAEAERLAGVIGAAAPEVEILICPLPAVLAAHAGLGVLAVAVAEEEGGGPAVPGTEAVLEDGSGLLPGAAAAAESDTAPEADKAADKVPGGDAFPRGAAAGPVAKAARPGKGRTKG
;
A
#
# COMPACT_ATOMS: atom_id res chain seq x y z
N MET A 1 -18.37 17.13 -11.13
CA MET A 1 -17.31 17.62 -10.23
C MET A 1 -16.39 16.46 -9.95
N ASP A 2 -15.13 16.63 -10.38
CA ASP A 2 -14.05 15.68 -10.17
C ASP A 2 -13.84 15.45 -8.66
N TRP A 3 -13.50 14.24 -8.23
CA TRP A 3 -13.23 13.94 -6.82
C TRP A 3 -12.02 14.73 -6.30
N LEU A 4 -11.05 15.03 -7.18
CA LEU A 4 -9.96 15.97 -6.88
C LEU A 4 -10.48 17.39 -6.67
N GLU A 5 -11.47 17.82 -7.45
CA GLU A 5 -12.18 19.07 -7.18
C GLU A 5 -12.98 19.01 -5.89
N ARG A 6 -13.53 17.87 -5.48
CA ARG A 6 -14.21 17.72 -4.18
C ARG A 6 -13.24 17.77 -3.01
N LEU A 7 -12.05 17.17 -3.13
CA LEU A 7 -10.99 17.24 -2.12
C LEU A 7 -10.41 18.66 -2.05
N ALA A 8 -10.11 19.25 -3.21
CA ALA A 8 -9.64 20.63 -3.32
C ALA A 8 -10.73 21.66 -2.96
N ALA A 9 -12.01 21.41 -3.23
CA ALA A 9 -13.14 22.27 -2.82
C ALA A 9 -13.50 22.09 -1.35
N ARG A 10 -13.35 20.89 -0.77
CA ARG A 10 -13.41 20.68 0.69
C ARG A 10 -12.23 21.31 1.42
N ALA A 11 -11.07 21.45 0.77
CA ALA A 11 -9.93 22.21 1.27
C ALA A 11 -10.17 23.74 1.16
N ARG A 12 -10.60 24.22 -0.02
CA ARG A 12 -10.86 25.65 -0.31
C ARG A 12 -12.10 26.22 0.39
N GLY A 13 -13.16 25.41 0.52
CA GLY A 13 -14.44 25.82 1.13
C GLY A 13 -14.36 26.02 2.64
N ARG A 14 -13.51 25.26 3.35
CA ARG A 14 -13.32 25.41 4.81
C ARG A 14 -12.24 26.43 5.19
N GLN A 15 -11.33 26.76 4.27
CA GLN A 15 -10.34 27.85 4.45
C GLN A 15 -10.99 29.24 4.51
N ARG A 16 -12.20 29.43 3.97
CA ARG A 16 -12.91 30.71 4.02
C ARG A 16 -13.68 30.97 5.32
N GLU A 17 -13.87 29.96 6.15
CA GLU A 17 -14.78 30.02 7.31
C GLU A 17 -14.07 29.96 8.67
N THR A 18 -12.74 29.81 8.69
CA THR A 18 -11.95 29.82 9.93
C THR A 18 -10.92 30.95 9.90
N ALA A 19 -11.05 31.89 10.84
CA ALA A 19 -9.93 32.73 11.26
C ALA A 19 -8.76 31.80 11.63
N ALA A 20 -7.57 32.08 11.09
CA ALA A 20 -6.38 31.23 11.03
C ALA A 20 -6.25 30.21 12.18
N ALA A 21 -6.77 29.00 11.98
CA ALA A 21 -6.33 27.84 12.71
C ALA A 21 -4.87 27.55 12.29
N PRO A 22 -3.95 27.28 13.23
CA PRO A 22 -2.60 26.85 12.86
C PRO A 22 -2.73 25.60 11.97
N GLY A 23 -1.92 25.53 10.92
CA GLY A 23 -1.90 24.38 10.00
C GLY A 23 -1.73 23.05 10.75
N PRO A 24 -2.07 21.91 10.12
CA PRO A 24 -2.03 20.62 10.80
C PRO A 24 -0.64 20.35 11.40
N LEU A 25 -0.64 20.02 12.69
CA LEU A 25 0.58 19.78 13.47
C LEU A 25 1.28 18.47 13.10
N VAL A 26 0.60 17.57 12.38
CA VAL A 26 1.12 16.26 11.99
C VAL A 26 1.35 16.22 10.47
N GLY A 27 2.59 15.99 10.06
CA GLY A 27 2.93 15.71 8.67
C GLY A 27 2.70 14.25 8.31
N VAL A 28 2.37 13.96 7.05
CA VAL A 28 2.22 12.60 6.53
C VAL A 28 3.28 12.36 5.45
N VAL A 29 4.06 11.30 5.59
CA VAL A 29 5.03 10.89 4.58
C VAL A 29 4.65 9.53 4.05
N THR A 30 4.79 9.32 2.74
CA THR A 30 4.68 8.01 2.13
C THR A 30 5.74 7.82 1.06
N ASP A 31 5.74 6.67 0.42
CA ASP A 31 6.51 6.41 -0.78
C ASP A 31 5.58 6.28 -1.98
N SER A 32 6.16 6.33 -3.16
CA SER A 32 5.40 6.34 -4.41
C SER A 32 4.73 5.02 -4.79
N ALA A 33 5.02 3.92 -4.08
CA ALA A 33 4.24 2.70 -4.23
C ALA A 33 2.82 2.82 -3.64
N SER A 34 2.46 3.96 -3.04
CA SER A 34 1.10 4.31 -2.59
C SER A 34 0.10 4.53 -3.73
N ALA A 35 0.58 4.69 -4.97
CA ALA A 35 -0.25 4.83 -6.17
C ALA A 35 -1.31 5.94 -6.10
N LEU A 36 -1.01 6.99 -5.34
CA LEU A 36 -1.86 8.15 -5.23
C LEU A 36 -2.06 8.80 -6.61
N PRO A 37 -3.31 9.12 -7.01
CA PRO A 37 -3.56 9.80 -8.28
C PRO A 37 -2.78 11.11 -8.37
N ALA A 38 -2.29 11.47 -9.56
CA ALA A 38 -1.41 12.63 -9.77
C ALA A 38 -1.96 13.92 -9.15
N GLY A 39 -3.23 14.25 -9.42
CA GLY A 39 -3.84 15.45 -8.84
C GLY A 39 -4.03 15.38 -7.32
N TRP A 40 -4.07 14.18 -6.71
CA TRP A 40 -4.09 14.04 -5.26
C TRP A 40 -2.71 14.29 -4.69
N ALA A 41 -1.67 13.70 -5.29
CA ALA A 41 -0.28 13.91 -4.87
C ALA A 41 0.12 15.38 -4.98
N GLU A 42 -0.26 16.05 -6.08
CA GLU A 42 -0.07 17.49 -6.26
C GLU A 42 -0.85 18.31 -5.23
N ALA A 43 -2.14 18.02 -5.02
CA ALA A 43 -2.94 18.73 -4.02
C ALA A 43 -2.42 18.52 -2.59
N ALA A 44 -2.03 17.29 -2.25
CA ALA A 44 -1.47 16.93 -0.96
C ALA A 44 -0.08 17.56 -0.73
N HIS A 45 0.71 17.72 -1.79
CA HIS A 45 1.94 18.50 -1.71
C HIS A 45 1.65 19.99 -1.51
N ALA A 46 0.67 20.53 -2.23
CA ALA A 46 0.25 21.93 -2.13
C ALA A 46 -0.33 22.30 -0.75
N THR A 47 -0.86 21.32 0.01
CA THR A 47 -1.28 21.56 1.39
C THR A 47 -0.11 21.76 2.37
N GLY A 48 1.11 21.41 1.96
CA GLY A 48 2.34 21.61 2.72
C GLY A 48 2.67 20.51 3.73
N PHE A 49 1.73 19.63 4.08
CA PHE A 49 1.91 18.64 5.15
C PHE A 49 1.98 17.17 4.67
N VAL A 50 1.83 16.89 3.37
CA VAL A 50 2.06 15.54 2.82
C VAL A 50 3.31 15.52 1.95
N ARG A 51 4.10 14.45 2.04
CA ARG A 51 5.24 14.19 1.15
C ARG A 51 5.19 12.77 0.60
N VAL A 52 5.47 12.62 -0.69
CA VAL A 52 5.65 11.33 -1.36
C VAL A 52 7.12 11.21 -1.73
N VAL A 53 7.81 10.21 -1.19
CA VAL A 53 9.21 9.94 -1.51
C VAL A 53 9.28 9.05 -2.74
N PRO A 54 9.87 9.53 -3.87
CA PRO A 54 9.89 8.79 -5.12
C PRO A 54 10.83 7.57 -5.05
N MET A 55 10.49 6.53 -5.81
CA MET A 55 11.27 5.30 -5.92
C MET A 55 11.77 5.14 -7.36
N PRO A 56 13.09 5.16 -7.61
CA PRO A 56 13.58 5.11 -8.98
C PRO A 56 13.48 3.70 -9.57
N VAL A 57 13.25 3.66 -10.88
CA VAL A 57 13.22 2.43 -11.68
C VAL A 57 14.47 2.39 -12.55
N MET A 58 15.11 1.24 -12.62
CA MET A 58 16.30 1.01 -13.43
C MET A 58 15.95 0.13 -14.63
N ILE A 59 16.27 0.60 -15.84
CA ILE A 59 16.08 -0.12 -17.09
C ILE A 59 17.46 -0.25 -17.74
N GLY A 60 17.99 -1.47 -17.76
CA GLY A 60 19.42 -1.67 -18.06
C GLY A 60 20.30 -0.87 -17.08
N ASP A 61 21.17 -0.02 -17.63
CA ASP A 61 22.08 0.83 -16.86
C ASP A 61 21.51 2.24 -16.57
N GLN A 62 20.30 2.53 -17.04
CA GLN A 62 19.68 3.85 -16.89
C GLN A 62 18.76 3.90 -15.67
N ILE A 63 18.91 4.96 -14.88
CA ILE A 63 18.06 5.26 -13.72
C ILE A 63 17.03 6.29 -14.12
N TYR A 64 15.76 5.95 -13.97
CA TYR A 64 14.63 6.83 -14.22
C TYR A 64 14.02 7.27 -12.89
N GLY A 65 13.93 8.59 -12.73
CA GLY A 65 13.13 9.21 -11.68
C GLY A 65 11.64 9.01 -11.95
N GLU A 66 10.87 8.92 -10.87
CA GLU A 66 9.44 8.79 -10.96
C GLU A 66 8.77 10.11 -11.37
N GLY A 67 7.72 10.03 -12.17
CA GLY A 67 7.09 11.21 -12.79
C GLY A 67 7.76 11.68 -14.09
N SER A 68 8.82 10.99 -14.56
CA SER A 68 9.37 11.23 -15.90
C SER A 68 8.40 10.76 -16.98
N ASP A 69 8.08 11.62 -17.94
CA ASP A 69 7.25 11.29 -19.12
C ASP A 69 7.81 10.11 -19.93
N GLU A 70 9.13 9.91 -19.88
CA GLU A 70 9.82 8.85 -20.61
C GLU A 70 9.76 7.48 -19.91
N LEU A 71 9.58 7.47 -18.59
CA LEU A 71 9.68 6.24 -17.78
C LEU A 71 8.61 5.22 -18.19
N ILE A 72 7.35 5.62 -18.31
CA ILE A 72 6.26 4.68 -18.58
C ILE A 72 6.42 4.01 -19.96
N PRO A 73 6.63 4.77 -21.06
CA PRO A 73 6.91 4.16 -22.37
C PRO A 73 8.18 3.29 -22.38
N ALA A 74 9.27 3.75 -21.77
CA ALA A 74 10.53 3.01 -21.72
C ALA A 74 10.38 1.69 -20.95
N LEU A 75 9.67 1.72 -19.82
CA LEU A 75 9.40 0.54 -19.00
C LEU A 75 8.55 -0.48 -19.76
N ALA A 76 7.47 -0.05 -20.42
CA ALA A 76 6.62 -0.91 -21.20
C ALA A 76 7.38 -1.59 -22.35
N LEU A 77 8.21 -0.82 -23.08
CA LEU A 77 9.04 -1.34 -24.16
C LEU A 77 10.09 -2.35 -23.65
N ALA A 78 10.79 -2.00 -22.57
CA ALA A 78 11.78 -2.88 -21.96
C ALA A 78 11.18 -4.22 -21.52
N MET A 79 10.00 -4.20 -20.90
CA MET A 79 9.29 -5.42 -20.52
C MET A 79 8.86 -6.25 -21.72
N ALA A 80 8.33 -5.61 -22.77
CA ALA A 80 7.92 -6.30 -24.00
C ALA A 80 9.11 -6.97 -24.71
N GLN A 81 10.29 -6.36 -24.64
CA GLN A 81 11.54 -6.89 -25.18
C GLN A 81 12.23 -7.89 -24.23
N GLY A 82 11.70 -8.08 -23.02
CA GLY A 82 12.26 -8.98 -22.02
C GLY A 82 13.55 -8.47 -21.36
N HIS A 83 13.87 -7.18 -21.52
CA HIS A 83 15.01 -6.53 -20.89
C HIS A 83 14.94 -6.58 -19.36
N GLU A 84 16.10 -6.45 -18.73
CA GLU A 84 16.18 -6.41 -17.28
C GLU A 84 15.65 -5.07 -16.75
N VAL A 85 14.71 -5.17 -15.82
CA VAL A 85 14.15 -4.06 -15.08
C VAL A 85 14.39 -4.34 -13.59
N ARG A 86 14.89 -3.34 -12.88
CA ARG A 86 15.10 -3.40 -11.43
C ARG A 86 14.48 -2.17 -10.78
N THR A 87 14.23 -2.27 -9.49
CA THR A 87 13.89 -1.10 -8.67
C THR A 87 14.88 -0.98 -7.53
N SER A 88 14.98 0.23 -6.98
CA SER A 88 15.65 0.42 -5.70
C SER A 88 14.70 1.08 -4.70
N ARG A 89 14.92 0.78 -3.43
CA ARG A 89 14.27 1.51 -2.34
C ARG A 89 14.85 2.93 -2.26
N PRO A 90 14.10 3.91 -1.72
CA PRO A 90 14.67 5.21 -1.44
C PRO A 90 15.84 5.10 -0.46
N ALA A 91 16.82 5.96 -0.64
CA ALA A 91 17.90 6.14 0.33
C ALA A 91 17.34 6.81 1.59
N PRO A 92 17.85 6.48 2.80
CA PRO A 92 17.45 7.13 4.04
C PRO A 92 17.49 8.66 3.98
N GLY A 93 18.51 9.24 3.34
CA GLY A 93 18.63 10.68 3.16
C GLY A 93 17.46 11.35 2.41
N GLN A 94 16.72 10.62 1.57
CA GLN A 94 15.51 11.14 0.93
C GLN A 94 14.36 11.28 1.94
N PHE A 95 14.22 10.33 2.87
CA PHE A 95 13.27 10.44 3.98
C PHE A 95 13.68 11.52 4.97
N GLU A 96 14.97 11.65 5.29
CA GLU A 96 15.49 12.73 6.14
C GLU A 96 15.14 14.11 5.58
N SER A 97 15.27 14.30 4.25
CA SER A 97 14.85 15.54 3.59
C SER A 97 13.35 15.80 3.77
N ALA A 98 12.51 14.79 3.52
CA ALA A 98 11.07 14.92 3.68
C ALA A 98 10.66 15.26 5.12
N TYR A 99 11.29 14.65 6.13
CA TYR A 99 11.03 14.94 7.54
C TYR A 99 11.47 16.37 7.91
N ARG A 100 12.63 16.81 7.43
CA ARG A 100 13.14 18.17 7.66
C ARG A 100 12.25 19.23 7.01
N GLU A 101 11.78 18.97 5.79
CA GLU A 101 10.84 19.86 5.11
C GLU A 101 9.53 20.03 5.88
N LEU A 102 8.99 18.95 6.46
CA LEU A 102 7.77 19.01 7.27
C LEU A 102 8.00 19.73 8.60
N ALA A 103 9.14 19.50 9.26
CA ALA A 103 9.53 20.26 10.45
C ALA A 103 9.65 21.76 10.14
N ALA A 104 10.30 22.12 9.03
CA ALA A 104 10.43 23.51 8.58
C ALA A 104 9.08 24.14 8.19
N ALA A 105 8.12 23.32 7.76
CA ALA A 105 6.74 23.74 7.50
C ALA A 105 5.88 23.91 8.77
N GLY A 106 6.44 23.65 9.96
CA GLY A 106 5.78 23.84 11.25
C GLY A 106 5.06 22.60 11.82
N CYS A 107 5.23 21.42 11.19
CA CYS A 107 4.75 20.18 11.80
C CYS A 107 5.56 19.85 13.07
N THR A 108 4.88 19.35 14.10
CA THR A 108 5.48 18.94 15.37
C THR A 108 5.66 17.42 15.48
N ALA A 109 5.08 16.65 14.57
CA ALA A 109 5.28 15.20 14.43
C ALA A 109 5.06 14.76 12.98
N VAL A 110 5.53 13.55 12.64
CA VAL A 110 5.30 12.92 11.33
C VAL A 110 4.77 11.50 11.52
N VAL A 111 3.78 11.14 10.70
CA VAL A 111 3.36 9.75 10.48
C VAL A 111 3.82 9.31 9.09
N SER A 112 4.75 8.36 9.04
CA SER A 112 5.46 7.93 7.83
C SER A 112 5.00 6.53 7.41
N ILE A 113 4.12 6.43 6.41
CA ILE A 113 3.37 5.22 6.04
C ILE A 113 3.93 4.64 4.74
N HIS A 114 4.44 3.42 4.78
CA HIS A 114 5.20 2.84 3.66
C HIS A 114 4.66 1.52 3.18
N LEU A 115 5.04 1.18 1.94
CA LEU A 115 4.77 -0.11 1.33
C LEU A 115 5.30 -1.24 2.23
N SER A 116 4.69 -2.41 2.12
CA SER A 116 5.01 -3.53 3.00
C SER A 116 6.51 -3.83 3.10
N GLY A 117 7.00 -3.97 4.34
CA GLY A 117 8.37 -4.42 4.63
C GLY A 117 8.70 -5.81 4.08
N GLN A 118 7.69 -6.64 3.76
CA GLN A 118 7.87 -7.94 3.12
C GLN A 118 8.10 -7.85 1.60
N LEU A 119 7.81 -6.69 0.98
CA LEU A 119 8.01 -6.44 -0.45
C LEU A 119 9.24 -5.58 -0.72
N SER A 120 9.55 -4.64 0.18
CA SER A 120 10.71 -3.74 0.06
C SER A 120 11.27 -3.36 1.42
N GLY A 121 12.58 -3.14 1.48
CA GLY A 121 13.24 -2.51 2.63
C GLY A 121 13.01 -0.99 2.72
N THR A 122 11.96 -0.45 2.11
CA THR A 122 11.61 0.99 2.12
C THR A 122 11.27 1.46 3.53
N VAL A 123 10.45 0.69 4.25
CA VAL A 123 10.10 1.00 5.66
C VAL A 123 11.33 1.02 6.56
N ASP A 124 12.34 0.18 6.29
CA ASP A 124 13.59 0.18 7.05
C ASP A 124 14.47 1.40 6.74
N SER A 125 14.47 1.87 5.48
CA SER A 125 15.11 3.15 5.12
C SER A 125 14.46 4.31 5.87
N ALA A 126 13.13 4.34 5.94
CA ALA A 126 12.38 5.35 6.69
C ALA A 126 12.66 5.28 8.21
N ARG A 127 12.68 4.07 8.80
CA ARG A 127 13.08 3.86 10.22
C ARG A 127 14.49 4.32 10.51
N LEU A 128 15.42 4.14 9.57
CA LEU A 128 16.79 4.64 9.70
C LEU A 128 16.83 6.17 9.71
N ALA A 129 16.14 6.82 8.77
CA ALA A 129 16.01 8.27 8.70
C ALA A 129 15.34 8.88 9.93
N ALA A 130 14.30 8.22 10.47
CA ALA A 130 13.55 8.67 11.64
C ALA A 130 14.40 8.83 12.90
N ARG A 131 15.53 8.11 13.02
CA ARG A 131 16.41 8.19 14.20
C ARG A 131 17.12 9.54 14.36
N SER A 132 17.26 10.29 13.27
CA SER A 132 17.92 11.59 13.22
C SER A 132 16.98 12.71 12.80
N ALA A 133 15.66 12.49 12.88
CA ALA A 133 14.68 13.51 12.58
C ALA A 133 14.58 14.56 13.70
N ASP A 134 14.36 15.82 13.32
CA ASP A 134 14.26 16.95 14.26
C ASP A 134 12.96 16.93 15.09
N ILE A 135 11.94 16.23 14.58
CA ILE A 135 10.62 16.04 15.21
C ILE A 135 10.31 14.54 15.31
N PRO A 136 9.47 14.11 16.26
CA PRO A 136 9.06 12.71 16.37
C PRO A 136 8.47 12.16 15.06
N VAL A 137 8.96 11.00 14.62
CA VAL A 137 8.45 10.29 13.43
C VAL A 137 7.97 8.91 13.82
N GLU A 138 6.68 8.63 13.64
CA GLU A 138 6.14 7.26 13.72
C GLU A 138 6.17 6.62 12.33
N VAL A 139 7.00 5.59 12.16
CA VAL A 139 7.10 4.84 10.90
C VAL A 139 6.18 3.62 10.92
N ILE A 140 5.31 3.53 9.92
CA ILE A 140 4.29 2.49 9.77
C ILE A 140 4.64 1.60 8.57
N ASP A 141 4.78 0.30 8.83
CA ASP A 141 4.70 -0.74 7.81
C ASP A 141 3.22 -1.00 7.52
N SER A 142 2.75 -0.66 6.32
CA SER A 142 1.34 -0.81 5.97
C SER A 142 0.91 -2.27 5.72
N ALA A 143 1.87 -3.19 5.54
CA ALA A 143 1.60 -4.55 5.09
C ALA A 143 0.79 -4.64 3.77
N THR A 144 0.77 -3.57 2.98
CA THR A 144 0.08 -3.50 1.68
C THR A 144 0.90 -2.66 0.67
N ALA A 145 0.33 -2.36 -0.49
CA ALA A 145 0.94 -1.55 -1.55
C ALA A 145 -0.15 -0.88 -2.39
N ALA A 146 0.22 -0.20 -3.48
CA ALA A 146 -0.70 0.48 -4.40
C ALA A 146 -1.75 1.31 -3.65
N MET A 147 -2.99 1.40 -4.14
CA MET A 147 -4.05 2.12 -3.43
C MET A 147 -4.48 1.48 -2.11
N GLY A 148 -4.09 0.24 -1.79
CA GLY A 148 -4.23 -0.25 -0.41
C GLY A 148 -3.42 0.62 0.56
N LEU A 149 -2.20 0.99 0.16
CA LEU A 149 -1.38 1.97 0.86
C LEU A 149 -1.95 3.39 0.64
N GLY A 150 -2.33 3.75 -0.59
CA GLY A 150 -2.91 5.05 -0.91
C GLY A 150 -4.11 5.43 -0.04
N PHE A 151 -5.05 4.51 0.20
CA PHE A 151 -6.20 4.73 1.07
C PHE A 151 -5.80 4.95 2.53
N ALA A 152 -4.74 4.29 3.01
CA ALA A 152 -4.20 4.53 4.35
C ALA A 152 -3.56 5.92 4.48
N VAL A 153 -2.84 6.37 3.44
CA VAL A 153 -2.27 7.72 3.40
C VAL A 153 -3.38 8.78 3.32
N GLU A 154 -4.42 8.53 2.53
CA GLU A 154 -5.58 9.42 2.44
C GLU A 154 -6.28 9.58 3.79
N ALA A 155 -6.59 8.48 4.46
CA ALA A 155 -7.22 8.49 5.77
C ALA A 155 -6.35 9.22 6.82
N ALA A 156 -5.04 8.97 6.82
CA ALA A 156 -4.10 9.67 7.68
C ALA A 156 -4.05 11.18 7.41
N ALA A 157 -4.00 11.59 6.14
CA ALA A 157 -3.98 12.99 5.75
C ALA A 157 -5.27 13.71 6.15
N GLU A 158 -6.43 13.04 6.04
CA GLU A 158 -7.71 13.59 6.48
C GLU A 158 -7.76 13.78 8.00
N ARG A 159 -7.27 12.80 8.80
CA ARG A 159 -7.18 12.94 10.27
C ARG A 159 -6.18 14.02 10.69
N ALA A 160 -5.01 14.08 10.05
CA ALA A 160 -4.03 15.10 10.32
C ALA A 160 -4.61 16.50 10.07
N ARG A 161 -5.33 16.69 8.96
CA ARG A 161 -6.02 17.94 8.63
C ARG A 161 -7.11 18.30 9.62
N ALA A 162 -7.73 17.33 10.28
CA ALA A 162 -8.71 17.54 11.34
C ALA A 162 -8.07 17.96 12.69
N GLY A 163 -6.74 18.07 12.76
CA GLY A 163 -6.02 18.45 13.98
C GLY A 163 -5.82 17.30 14.97
N SER A 164 -6.03 16.06 14.54
CA SER A 164 -5.82 14.88 15.38
C SER A 164 -4.35 14.72 15.78
N SER A 165 -4.13 14.06 16.91
CA SER A 165 -2.80 13.70 17.40
C SER A 165 -2.09 12.71 16.47
N ALA A 166 -0.75 12.65 16.54
CA ALA A 166 0.03 11.70 15.75
C ALA A 166 -0.40 10.23 15.99
N ALA A 167 -0.75 9.88 17.24
CA ALA A 167 -1.22 8.54 17.59
C ALA A 167 -2.57 8.20 16.92
N GLU A 168 -3.51 9.15 16.87
CA GLU A 168 -4.80 8.96 16.19
C GLU A 168 -4.62 8.87 14.66
N VAL A 169 -3.76 9.71 14.10
CA VAL A 169 -3.40 9.67 12.66
C VAL A 169 -2.77 8.31 12.31
N ALA A 170 -1.84 7.84 13.14
CA ALA A 170 -1.19 6.54 12.96
C ALA A 170 -2.17 5.37 13.12
N SER A 171 -3.05 5.42 14.12
CA SER A 171 -4.09 4.40 14.34
C SER A 171 -5.03 4.31 13.13
N CYS A 172 -5.47 5.45 12.60
CA CYS A 172 -6.30 5.54 11.41
C CYS A 172 -5.59 4.96 10.17
N ALA A 173 -4.31 5.31 9.97
CA ALA A 173 -3.51 4.75 8.89
C ALA A 173 -3.42 3.21 8.97
N ARG A 174 -3.18 2.66 10.16
CA ARG A 174 -3.10 1.20 10.39
C ARG A 174 -4.44 0.52 10.13
N ALA A 175 -5.54 1.10 10.62
CA ALA A 175 -6.88 0.57 10.42
C ALA A 175 -7.26 0.55 8.93
N ALA A 176 -7.03 1.65 8.22
CA ALA A 176 -7.28 1.75 6.78
C ALA A 176 -6.42 0.77 5.96
N ALA A 177 -5.14 0.62 6.31
CA ALA A 177 -4.26 -0.34 5.64
C ALA A 177 -4.72 -1.80 5.88
N ALA A 178 -5.03 -2.15 7.13
CA ALA A 178 -5.49 -3.50 7.51
C ALA A 178 -6.88 -3.82 6.94
N GLY A 179 -7.73 -2.80 6.77
CA GLY A 179 -9.03 -2.89 6.12
C GLY A 179 -8.95 -2.92 4.59
N SER A 180 -7.77 -2.99 3.97
CA SER A 180 -7.61 -3.05 2.51
C SER A 180 -7.22 -4.43 2.01
N ASN A 181 -7.74 -4.81 0.84
CA ASN A 181 -7.34 -6.02 0.11
C ASN A 181 -6.88 -5.64 -1.30
N ILE A 182 -5.87 -6.33 -1.82
CA ILE A 182 -5.43 -6.20 -3.22
C ILE A 182 -5.51 -7.55 -3.89
N LEU A 183 -6.40 -7.66 -4.88
CA LEU A 183 -6.56 -8.82 -5.75
C LEU A 183 -6.02 -8.46 -7.12
N PHE A 184 -5.19 -9.30 -7.72
CA PHE A 184 -4.57 -8.93 -8.99
C PHE A 184 -4.28 -10.09 -9.91
N TYR A 185 -4.41 -9.82 -11.20
CA TYR A 185 -4.07 -10.69 -12.31
C TYR A 185 -2.75 -10.21 -12.94
N VAL A 186 -1.87 -11.17 -13.26
CA VAL A 186 -0.68 -10.93 -14.07
C VAL A 186 -0.65 -11.86 -15.30
N PRO A 187 -0.21 -11.39 -16.48
CA PRO A 187 -0.10 -12.27 -17.65
C PRO A 187 0.91 -13.41 -17.50
N SER A 188 1.92 -13.23 -16.64
CA SER A 188 2.87 -14.27 -16.24
C SER A 188 3.47 -13.96 -14.86
N LEU A 189 4.05 -14.96 -14.19
CA LEU A 189 4.77 -14.80 -12.93
C LEU A 189 6.23 -14.36 -13.10
N ASP A 190 6.71 -14.16 -14.34
CA ASP A 190 8.14 -13.98 -14.60
C ASP A 190 8.70 -12.71 -13.98
N GLN A 191 7.96 -11.60 -14.00
CA GLN A 191 8.43 -10.35 -13.42
C GLN A 191 8.48 -10.41 -11.90
N LEU A 192 7.48 -11.02 -11.26
CA LEU A 192 7.48 -11.26 -9.82
C LEU A 192 8.65 -12.16 -9.42
N ARG A 193 8.98 -13.16 -10.25
CA ARG A 193 10.11 -14.07 -10.06
C ARG A 193 11.44 -13.34 -10.19
N ARG A 194 11.66 -12.63 -11.30
CA ARG A 194 12.88 -11.85 -11.58
C ARG A 194 13.11 -10.79 -10.50
N GLY A 195 12.04 -10.14 -10.06
CA GLY A 195 12.04 -9.17 -8.99
C GLY A 195 12.21 -9.78 -7.59
N GLY A 196 12.06 -11.10 -7.41
CA GLY A 196 12.16 -11.76 -6.10
C GLY A 196 10.94 -11.57 -5.18
N ARG A 197 9.83 -11.01 -5.70
CA ARG A 197 8.59 -10.72 -4.95
C ARG A 197 7.49 -11.75 -5.20
N ILE A 198 7.81 -12.84 -5.89
CA ILE A 198 6.87 -13.92 -6.18
C ILE A 198 6.37 -14.68 -4.93
N GLY A 199 7.15 -14.66 -3.84
CA GLY A 199 6.76 -15.29 -2.58
C GLY A 199 6.32 -16.74 -2.74
N ALA A 200 5.19 -17.10 -2.12
CA ALA A 200 4.62 -18.44 -2.17
C ALA A 200 4.16 -18.87 -3.58
N ALA A 201 3.95 -17.92 -4.50
CA ALA A 201 3.59 -18.24 -5.88
C ALA A 201 4.77 -18.86 -6.66
N ALA A 202 5.98 -18.92 -6.09
CA ALA A 202 7.11 -19.61 -6.69
C ALA A 202 6.82 -21.09 -6.95
N GLY A 203 5.99 -21.75 -6.11
CA GLY A 203 5.57 -23.14 -6.31
C GLY A 203 4.67 -23.36 -7.54
N TRP A 204 4.28 -22.29 -8.24
CA TRP A 204 3.51 -22.35 -9.48
C TRP A 204 4.42 -22.27 -10.72
N LEU A 205 5.72 -21.99 -10.53
CA LEU A 205 6.73 -22.05 -11.60
C LEU A 205 7.07 -23.52 -11.90
N GLY A 206 6.85 -23.96 -13.14
CA GLY A 206 7.26 -25.29 -13.61
C GLY A 206 6.11 -26.26 -13.92
N THR A 207 4.85 -25.93 -13.62
CA THR A 207 3.72 -26.70 -14.15
C THR A 207 3.46 -26.32 -15.61
N LEU A 208 3.60 -27.29 -16.52
CA LEU A 208 3.63 -27.26 -17.99
C LEU A 208 2.59 -26.43 -18.79
N LEU A 209 1.78 -25.56 -18.19
CA LEU A 209 0.76 -24.77 -18.90
C LEU A 209 0.81 -23.30 -18.49
N ALA A 210 0.76 -22.42 -19.49
CA ALA A 210 0.68 -20.96 -19.35
C ALA A 210 -0.57 -20.56 -18.54
N VAL A 211 -0.42 -20.51 -17.21
CA VAL A 211 -1.47 -20.04 -16.31
C VAL A 211 -1.51 -18.51 -16.28
N LYS A 212 -2.72 -18.02 -16.05
CA LYS A 212 -3.14 -16.63 -15.86
C LYS A 212 -3.56 -16.49 -14.40
N PRO A 213 -2.57 -16.40 -13.47
CA PRO A 213 -2.84 -16.48 -12.05
C PRO A 213 -3.60 -15.26 -11.54
N ILE A 214 -4.46 -15.50 -10.56
CA ILE A 214 -4.95 -14.46 -9.65
C ILE A 214 -4.16 -14.59 -8.35
N LEU A 215 -3.67 -13.46 -7.89
CA LEU A 215 -2.83 -13.30 -6.71
C LEU A 215 -3.52 -12.34 -5.73
N VAL A 216 -3.09 -12.39 -4.48
CA VAL A 216 -3.55 -11.48 -3.43
C VAL A 216 -2.36 -10.95 -2.64
N VAL A 217 -2.43 -9.71 -2.17
CA VAL A 217 -1.54 -9.21 -1.12
C VAL A 217 -2.20 -9.44 0.23
N ARG A 218 -1.57 -10.24 1.09
CA ARG A 218 -2.05 -10.54 2.45
C ARG A 218 -0.85 -10.63 3.39
N ASP A 219 -0.98 -10.05 4.58
CA ASP A 219 0.11 -9.97 5.57
C ASP A 219 1.42 -9.43 4.96
N GLY A 220 1.31 -8.46 4.06
CA GLY A 220 2.43 -7.88 3.35
C GLY A 220 3.01 -8.69 2.19
N LYS A 221 2.52 -9.91 1.93
CA LYS A 221 3.13 -10.84 0.96
C LYS A 221 2.25 -11.05 -0.25
N VAL A 222 2.88 -11.27 -1.40
CA VAL A 222 2.21 -11.79 -2.60
C VAL A 222 1.94 -13.28 -2.40
N LEU A 223 0.66 -13.63 -2.38
CA LEU A 223 0.20 -15.00 -2.24
C LEU A 223 -0.59 -15.45 -3.48
N PRO A 224 -0.42 -16.72 -3.89
CA PRO A 224 -1.27 -17.31 -4.90
C PRO A 224 -2.71 -17.46 -4.41
N LEU A 225 -3.69 -17.09 -5.24
CA LEU A 225 -5.11 -17.27 -4.92
C LEU A 225 -5.75 -18.33 -5.82
N GLU A 226 -5.80 -18.10 -7.14
CA GLU A 226 -6.39 -19.05 -8.09
C GLU A 226 -5.54 -19.23 -9.36
N ARG A 227 -5.53 -20.46 -9.90
CA ARG A 227 -4.86 -20.79 -11.17
C ARG A 227 -5.89 -20.90 -12.28
N ILE A 228 -5.83 -19.98 -13.24
CA ILE A 228 -6.75 -19.97 -14.37
C ILE A 228 -5.94 -20.11 -15.67
N ARG A 229 -6.52 -20.68 -16.73
CA ARG A 229 -5.78 -20.98 -17.98
C ARG A 229 -5.81 -19.85 -19.00
N THR A 230 -6.87 -19.04 -19.03
CA THR A 230 -7.06 -18.02 -20.07
C THR A 230 -7.32 -16.66 -19.45
N ALA A 231 -6.86 -15.60 -20.12
CA ALA A 231 -6.99 -14.24 -19.60
C ALA A 231 -8.47 -13.81 -19.44
N PRO A 232 -9.39 -14.07 -20.40
CA PRO A 232 -10.80 -13.70 -20.22
C PRO A 232 -11.44 -14.36 -18.98
N LYS A 233 -11.13 -15.65 -18.73
CA LYS A 233 -11.62 -16.35 -17.54
C LYS A 233 -11.00 -15.80 -16.26
N ALA A 234 -9.71 -15.45 -16.29
CA ALA A 234 -9.02 -14.88 -15.13
C ALA A 234 -9.60 -13.51 -14.76
N LEU A 235 -9.93 -12.68 -15.75
CA LEU A 235 -10.49 -11.36 -15.51
C LEU A 235 -11.95 -11.39 -15.07
N ALA A 236 -12.76 -12.30 -15.63
CA ALA A 236 -14.10 -12.54 -15.11
C ALA A 236 -14.05 -13.00 -13.65
N ARG A 237 -13.15 -13.94 -13.33
CA ARG A 237 -13.00 -14.44 -11.97
C ARG A 237 -12.43 -13.41 -11.01
N LEU A 238 -11.52 -12.55 -11.46
CA LEU A 238 -11.04 -11.41 -10.68
C LEU A 238 -12.18 -10.47 -10.32
N ALA A 239 -13.07 -10.15 -11.27
CA ALA A 239 -14.25 -9.33 -11.00
C ALA A 239 -15.17 -9.98 -9.97
N GLU A 240 -15.45 -11.28 -10.08
CA GLU A 240 -16.25 -12.02 -9.10
C GLU A 240 -15.63 -11.99 -7.70
N LEU A 241 -14.32 -12.22 -7.58
CA LEU A 241 -13.61 -12.19 -6.30
C LEU A 241 -13.65 -10.79 -5.66
N VAL A 242 -13.52 -9.74 -6.47
CA VAL A 242 -13.65 -8.36 -6.00
C VAL A 242 -15.07 -8.06 -5.55
N GLN A 243 -16.09 -8.48 -6.30
CA GLN A 243 -17.50 -8.32 -5.91
C GLN A 243 -17.80 -9.05 -4.60
N GLN A 244 -17.22 -10.25 -4.40
CA GLN A 244 -17.31 -10.99 -3.14
C GLN A 244 -16.65 -10.23 -1.98
N ASP A 245 -15.47 -9.63 -2.20
CA ASP A 245 -14.80 -8.81 -1.18
C ASP A 245 -15.61 -7.55 -0.84
N ILE A 246 -16.17 -6.86 -1.83
CA ILE A 246 -17.06 -5.71 -1.63
C ILE A 246 -18.28 -6.10 -0.81
N ALA A 247 -18.99 -7.17 -1.20
CA ALA A 247 -20.23 -7.60 -0.56
C ALA A 247 -20.03 -8.12 0.88
N ALA A 248 -18.83 -8.60 1.21
CA ALA A 248 -18.49 -9.09 2.54
C ALA A 248 -18.19 -7.97 3.56
N ARG A 249 -18.06 -6.72 3.09
CA ARG A 249 -17.67 -5.59 3.94
C ARG A 249 -18.91 -4.92 4.55
N PRO A 250 -18.92 -4.66 5.86
CA PRO A 250 -20.08 -4.08 6.54
C PRO A 250 -20.24 -2.57 6.32
N GLY A 251 -19.17 -1.88 5.91
CA GLY A 251 -19.13 -0.42 5.77
C GLY A 251 -19.27 0.07 4.34
N LYS A 252 -19.16 1.39 4.15
CA LYS A 252 -19.04 1.99 2.82
C LYS A 252 -17.71 1.55 2.20
N VAL A 253 -17.73 1.15 0.93
CA VAL A 253 -16.57 0.59 0.25
C VAL A 253 -16.12 1.52 -0.88
N ARG A 254 -14.80 1.62 -1.05
CA ARG A 254 -14.16 2.24 -2.21
C ARG A 254 -13.20 1.26 -2.85
N ALA A 255 -13.01 1.40 -4.16
CA ALA A 255 -12.11 0.55 -4.91
C ALA A 255 -11.24 1.35 -5.88
N ALA A 256 -10.07 0.80 -6.21
CA ALA A 256 -9.19 1.34 -7.23
C ALA A 256 -8.70 0.22 -8.14
N VAL A 257 -8.97 0.34 -9.43
CA VAL A 257 -8.46 -0.52 -10.49
C VAL A 257 -7.16 0.06 -11.04
N HIS A 258 -6.08 -0.68 -10.84
CA HIS A 258 -4.75 -0.41 -11.34
C HIS A 258 -4.47 -1.15 -12.64
N HIS A 259 -3.72 -0.52 -13.53
CA HIS A 259 -3.31 -1.13 -14.80
C HIS A 259 -1.91 -0.70 -15.24
N PHE A 260 -1.26 -1.49 -16.08
CA PHE A 260 -0.01 -1.09 -16.74
C PHE A 260 0.04 -1.62 -18.18
N GLY A 261 -0.07 -0.71 -19.16
CA GLY A 261 -0.08 -1.03 -20.59
C GLY A 261 -1.40 -1.58 -21.14
N ASN A 262 -2.49 -1.50 -20.38
CA ASN A 262 -3.78 -2.13 -20.70
C ASN A 262 -5.00 -1.35 -20.13
N ALA A 263 -5.01 -0.03 -20.29
CA ALA A 263 -6.05 0.87 -19.75
C ALA A 263 -7.48 0.47 -20.13
N ALA A 264 -7.73 0.14 -21.41
CA ALA A 264 -9.06 -0.27 -21.88
C ALA A 264 -9.60 -1.52 -21.16
N GLU A 265 -8.73 -2.45 -20.76
CA GLU A 265 -9.15 -3.64 -20.02
C GLU A 265 -9.43 -3.31 -18.54
N ALA A 266 -8.75 -2.30 -17.99
CA ALA A 266 -9.02 -1.75 -16.67
C ALA A 266 -10.40 -1.08 -16.63
N GLU A 267 -10.73 -0.28 -17.65
CA GLU A 267 -12.06 0.34 -17.81
C GLU A 267 -13.16 -0.73 -17.92
N ARG A 268 -12.92 -1.78 -18.70
CA ARG A 268 -13.86 -2.91 -18.82
C ARG A 268 -14.05 -3.63 -17.48
N LEU A 269 -12.97 -3.90 -16.75
CA LEU A 269 -13.01 -4.54 -15.43
C LEU A 269 -13.76 -3.67 -14.42
N ALA A 270 -13.46 -2.37 -14.37
CA ALA A 270 -14.16 -1.40 -13.54
C ALA A 270 -15.65 -1.34 -13.86
N GLY A 271 -16.03 -1.36 -15.15
CA GLY A 271 -17.43 -1.41 -15.58
C GLY A 271 -18.16 -2.66 -15.11
N VAL A 272 -17.52 -3.83 -15.17
CA VAL A 272 -18.09 -5.10 -14.66
C VAL A 272 -18.28 -5.05 -13.14
N ILE A 273 -17.30 -4.51 -12.39
CA ILE A 273 -17.39 -4.38 -10.94
C ILE A 273 -18.49 -3.37 -10.56
N GLY A 274 -18.48 -2.19 -11.17
CA GLY A 274 -19.44 -1.12 -10.90
C GLY A 274 -20.88 -1.45 -11.28
N ALA A 275 -21.11 -2.29 -12.30
CA ALA A 275 -22.45 -2.78 -12.62
C ALA A 275 -23.04 -3.68 -11.52
N ALA A 276 -22.20 -4.40 -10.77
CA ALA A 276 -22.60 -5.26 -9.67
C ALA A 276 -22.65 -4.54 -8.31
N ALA A 277 -21.91 -3.45 -8.17
CA ALA A 277 -21.81 -2.63 -6.95
C ALA A 277 -21.85 -1.12 -7.31
N PRO A 278 -23.02 -0.58 -7.76
CA PRO A 278 -23.14 0.79 -8.27
C PRO A 278 -22.90 1.88 -7.22
N GLU A 279 -22.97 1.53 -5.94
CA GLU A 279 -22.68 2.40 -4.79
C GLU A 279 -21.19 2.57 -4.51
N VAL A 280 -20.34 1.69 -5.06
CA VAL A 280 -18.89 1.72 -4.84
C VAL A 280 -18.25 2.74 -5.77
N GLU A 281 -17.51 3.68 -5.19
CA GLU A 281 -16.65 4.57 -5.95
C GLU A 281 -15.43 3.80 -6.45
N ILE A 282 -15.29 3.66 -7.78
CA ILE A 282 -14.19 2.95 -8.42
C ILE A 282 -13.28 3.97 -9.12
N LEU A 283 -12.05 4.08 -8.62
CA LEU A 283 -10.99 4.84 -9.27
C LEU A 283 -10.30 3.96 -10.31
N ILE A 284 -9.97 4.51 -11.48
CA ILE A 284 -9.08 3.85 -12.43
C ILE A 284 -7.79 4.65 -12.46
N CYS A 285 -6.67 4.02 -12.13
CA CYS A 285 -5.38 4.70 -12.08
C CYS A 285 -4.25 3.82 -12.64
N PRO A 286 -3.22 4.42 -13.27
CA PRO A 286 -2.05 3.67 -13.66
C PRO A 286 -1.33 3.10 -12.43
N LEU A 287 -0.86 1.86 -12.55
CA LEU A 287 0.01 1.27 -11.54
C LEU A 287 1.37 2.00 -11.56
N PRO A 288 1.91 2.46 -10.41
CA PRO A 288 3.22 3.09 -10.35
C PRO A 288 4.30 2.24 -10.99
N ALA A 289 5.24 2.89 -11.69
CA ALA A 289 6.31 2.22 -12.42
C ALA A 289 7.12 1.27 -11.52
N VAL A 290 7.35 1.66 -10.26
CA VAL A 290 8.04 0.83 -9.26
C VAL A 290 7.31 -0.48 -8.96
N LEU A 291 5.98 -0.49 -8.98
CA LEU A 291 5.18 -1.71 -8.79
C LEU A 291 5.04 -2.49 -10.09
N ALA A 292 4.83 -1.79 -11.21
CA ALA A 292 4.76 -2.38 -12.54
C ALA A 292 6.05 -3.13 -12.90
N ALA A 293 7.22 -2.63 -12.48
CA ALA A 293 8.51 -3.29 -12.61
C ALA A 293 8.51 -4.76 -12.11
N HIS A 294 7.75 -5.04 -11.05
CA HIS A 294 7.62 -6.39 -10.48
C HIS A 294 6.37 -7.13 -10.93
N ALA A 295 5.24 -6.45 -11.13
CA ALA A 295 3.98 -7.08 -11.53
C ALA A 295 3.92 -7.42 -13.03
N GLY A 296 4.60 -6.61 -13.86
CA GLY A 296 4.75 -6.80 -15.29
C GLY A 296 3.70 -6.12 -16.17
N LEU A 297 4.01 -6.05 -17.46
CA LEU A 297 3.13 -5.53 -18.50
C LEU A 297 1.83 -6.32 -18.58
N GLY A 298 0.69 -5.62 -18.63
CA GLY A 298 -0.64 -6.20 -18.69
C GLY A 298 -1.22 -6.66 -17.35
N VAL A 299 -0.60 -6.28 -16.23
CA VAL A 299 -1.19 -6.44 -14.89
C VAL A 299 -2.53 -5.70 -14.79
N LEU A 300 -3.47 -6.29 -14.06
CA LEU A 300 -4.65 -5.60 -13.53
C LEU A 300 -4.75 -5.92 -12.05
N ALA A 301 -4.81 -4.90 -11.20
CA ALA A 301 -4.98 -5.05 -9.77
C ALA A 301 -6.19 -4.25 -9.30
N VAL A 302 -6.90 -4.76 -8.31
CA VAL A 302 -8.01 -4.06 -7.68
C VAL A 302 -7.73 -3.99 -6.20
N ALA A 303 -7.55 -2.76 -5.70
CA ALA A 303 -7.54 -2.46 -4.28
C ALA A 303 -8.98 -2.20 -3.85
N VAL A 304 -9.43 -2.85 -2.78
CA VAL A 304 -10.73 -2.62 -2.15
C VAL A 304 -10.47 -2.26 -0.70
N ALA A 305 -11.11 -1.20 -0.22
CA ALA A 305 -11.01 -0.79 1.18
C ALA A 305 -12.35 -0.30 1.69
N GLU A 306 -12.56 -0.48 2.99
CA GLU A 306 -13.63 0.23 3.69
C GLU A 306 -13.25 1.70 3.82
N GLU A 307 -14.20 2.58 3.55
CA GLU A 307 -14.14 3.93 4.08
C GLU A 307 -14.30 3.84 5.59
N GLU A 308 -13.36 4.40 6.35
CA GLU A 308 -13.66 4.68 7.74
C GLU A 308 -14.89 5.57 7.78
N GLY A 309 -15.97 5.09 8.40
CA GLY A 309 -17.06 5.95 8.83
C GLY A 309 -16.43 7.10 9.61
N GLY A 310 -16.71 8.33 9.19
CA GLY A 310 -16.21 9.51 9.90
C GLY A 310 -16.54 9.37 11.39
N GLY A 311 -15.52 9.04 12.20
CA GLY A 311 -15.60 9.15 13.66
C GLY A 311 -16.20 10.50 14.04
N PRO A 312 -16.93 10.54 15.18
CA PRO A 312 -18.08 11.41 15.38
C PRO A 312 -17.78 12.87 15.03
N ALA A 313 -18.76 13.53 14.41
CA ALA A 313 -18.81 14.98 14.42
C ALA A 313 -18.56 15.45 15.87
N VAL A 314 -17.58 16.34 16.03
CA VAL A 314 -17.27 16.98 17.31
C VAL A 314 -18.58 17.46 17.93
N PRO A 315 -18.98 16.98 19.13
CA PRO A 315 -20.13 17.55 19.80
C PRO A 315 -19.72 18.93 20.31
N GLY A 316 -20.42 19.96 19.84
CA GLY A 316 -20.30 21.31 20.38
C GLY A 316 -20.17 22.35 19.28
N THR A 317 -21.32 22.84 18.78
CA THR A 317 -21.75 24.23 18.96
C THR A 317 -23.17 24.31 18.36
N GLU A 318 -24.16 23.81 19.10
CA GLU A 318 -25.52 24.28 18.89
C GLU A 318 -25.84 25.36 19.90
N ALA A 319 -26.49 26.38 19.37
CA ALA A 319 -26.83 27.66 19.92
C ALA A 319 -27.29 27.65 21.38
N VAL A 320 -26.76 28.64 22.11
CA VAL A 320 -27.48 29.29 23.21
C VAL A 320 -28.82 29.77 22.65
N LEU A 321 -29.91 29.19 23.14
CA LEU A 321 -31.19 29.88 23.29
C LEU A 321 -31.76 29.49 24.66
N GLU A 322 -32.07 30.53 25.43
CA GLU A 322 -32.85 30.55 26.69
C GLU A 322 -34.18 29.81 26.45
N ASP A 323 -34.71 29.00 27.37
CA ASP A 323 -35.33 29.35 28.65
C ASP A 323 -35.42 28.06 29.53
N GLY A 324 -35.45 28.13 30.87
CA GLY A 324 -36.70 28.35 31.60
C GLY A 324 -37.23 27.06 32.24
N SER A 325 -36.86 26.84 33.51
CA SER A 325 -37.58 26.03 34.52
C SER A 325 -37.53 24.49 34.45
N GLY A 326 -37.17 23.87 35.59
CA GLY A 326 -37.43 22.44 35.82
C GLY A 326 -36.56 21.84 36.93
N LEU A 327 -37.14 21.70 38.13
CA LEU A 327 -36.55 21.07 39.31
C LEU A 327 -36.00 19.66 39.05
N LEU A 328 -34.91 19.30 39.75
CA LEU A 328 -34.63 17.91 40.13
C LEU A 328 -34.40 17.83 41.64
N PRO A 329 -35.09 16.92 42.36
CA PRO A 329 -34.59 16.38 43.61
C PRO A 329 -34.12 14.92 43.44
N GLY A 330 -32.96 14.63 44.01
CA GLY A 330 -32.86 13.61 45.05
C GLY A 330 -32.47 12.17 44.69
N ALA A 331 -31.59 11.66 45.56
CA ALA A 331 -31.42 10.27 46.01
C ALA A 331 -30.64 9.32 45.07
N ALA A 332 -29.42 8.89 45.44
CA ALA A 332 -29.10 7.79 46.39
C ALA A 332 -29.37 6.41 45.76
N ALA A 333 -28.64 5.32 46.00
CA ALA A 333 -27.42 4.99 46.71
C ALA A 333 -27.10 3.51 46.36
N ALA A 334 -25.91 3.06 46.77
CA ALA A 334 -25.56 1.67 47.12
C ALA A 334 -25.39 0.67 45.95
N ALA A 335 -24.59 -0.39 46.05
CA ALA A 335 -23.47 -0.83 46.90
C ALA A 335 -23.13 -2.26 46.39
N GLU A 336 -21.86 -2.67 46.52
CA GLU A 336 -21.41 -4.07 46.77
C GLU A 336 -21.66 -5.11 45.64
N SER A 337 -20.87 -6.17 45.40
CA SER A 337 -19.78 -6.91 46.08
C SER A 337 -19.16 -7.87 45.01
N ASP A 338 -17.84 -8.08 44.96
CA ASP A 338 -17.11 -9.25 45.49
C ASP A 338 -17.45 -10.56 44.71
N THR A 339 -16.59 -11.27 43.97
CA THR A 339 -15.36 -11.98 44.35
C THR A 339 -14.87 -12.78 43.13
N ALA A 340 -13.56 -13.04 43.01
CA ALA A 340 -12.98 -14.13 42.23
C ALA A 340 -12.78 -15.38 43.12
N PRO A 341 -12.52 -16.57 42.55
CA PRO A 341 -11.14 -17.08 42.66
C PRO A 341 -10.62 -17.96 41.50
N GLU A 342 -9.28 -18.08 41.49
CA GLU A 342 -8.39 -18.97 40.72
C GLU A 342 -8.49 -20.47 41.07
N ALA A 343 -7.99 -21.32 40.14
CA ALA A 343 -7.15 -22.53 40.32
C ALA A 343 -7.34 -23.49 39.11
N ASP A 344 -6.44 -24.32 38.61
CA ASP A 344 -5.00 -24.61 38.77
C ASP A 344 -4.61 -25.69 37.72
N LYS A 345 -3.32 -25.69 37.29
CA LYS A 345 -2.44 -26.77 36.76
C LYS A 345 -2.95 -27.91 35.85
N ALA A 346 -2.16 -28.22 34.80
CA ALA A 346 -1.07 -29.24 34.87
C ALA A 346 -0.37 -29.48 33.51
N ALA A 347 0.92 -29.81 33.58
CA ALA A 347 1.87 -30.12 32.50
C ALA A 347 1.94 -31.63 32.18
N ASP A 348 2.49 -32.04 31.02
CA ASP A 348 3.66 -32.96 30.99
C ASP A 348 4.35 -33.13 29.60
N LYS A 349 5.68 -33.24 29.68
CA LYS A 349 6.74 -33.94 28.92
C LYS A 349 6.77 -34.26 27.40
N VAL A 350 7.98 -34.02 26.88
CA VAL A 350 8.72 -34.57 25.69
C VAL A 350 9.55 -35.79 26.16
N PRO A 351 9.95 -36.81 25.33
CA PRO A 351 11.28 -36.79 24.66
C PRO A 351 11.51 -37.67 23.39
N GLY A 352 12.60 -37.38 22.67
CA GLY A 352 13.36 -38.30 21.79
C GLY A 352 13.02 -38.20 20.30
N GLY A 353 13.93 -38.05 19.33
CA GLY A 353 15.35 -38.34 19.26
C GLY A 353 15.58 -39.33 18.12
N ASP A 354 16.32 -38.97 17.06
CA ASP A 354 17.32 -39.84 16.44
C ASP A 354 18.09 -39.16 15.29
N ALA A 355 19.38 -39.48 15.28
CA ALA A 355 20.41 -39.08 14.34
C ALA A 355 20.69 -40.21 13.31
N PHE A 356 21.71 -39.98 12.47
CA PHE A 356 22.44 -40.88 11.53
C PHE A 356 22.20 -40.61 10.01
N PRO A 357 23.20 -40.87 9.13
CA PRO A 357 24.60 -40.41 9.18
C PRO A 357 25.11 -39.83 7.84
N ARG A 358 26.38 -39.38 7.87
CA ARG A 358 27.23 -38.99 6.73
C ARG A 358 27.67 -40.20 5.88
N GLY A 359 27.90 -39.94 4.58
CA GLY A 359 28.82 -40.66 3.68
C GLY A 359 28.56 -40.26 2.23
N ALA A 360 29.49 -40.21 1.28
CA ALA A 360 30.95 -40.20 1.21
C ALA A 360 31.30 -39.69 -0.22
N ALA A 361 32.56 -39.42 -0.47
CA ALA A 361 33.13 -38.70 -1.61
C ALA A 361 33.10 -39.43 -2.98
N ALA A 362 33.17 -38.64 -4.06
CA ALA A 362 33.97 -38.79 -5.30
C ALA A 362 33.50 -37.70 -6.30
N GLY A 363 34.27 -36.71 -6.74
CA GLY A 363 35.46 -36.79 -7.61
C GLY A 363 35.16 -35.98 -8.90
N PRO A 364 36.10 -35.16 -9.45
CA PRO A 364 35.76 -34.07 -10.37
C PRO A 364 35.84 -34.46 -11.85
N VAL A 365 35.05 -33.83 -12.72
CA VAL A 365 35.18 -33.98 -14.19
C VAL A 365 35.30 -32.62 -14.88
N ALA A 366 36.52 -32.39 -15.36
CA ALA A 366 36.97 -31.72 -16.60
C ALA A 366 36.46 -30.31 -16.97
N LYS A 367 37.43 -29.37 -16.90
CA LYS A 367 37.53 -28.16 -17.74
C LYS A 367 37.45 -28.51 -19.23
N ALA A 368 36.52 -27.89 -19.96
CA ALA A 368 36.60 -27.79 -21.42
C ALA A 368 37.28 -26.47 -21.82
N ALA A 369 38.22 -26.60 -22.74
CA ALA A 369 39.15 -25.58 -23.21
C ALA A 369 38.49 -24.53 -24.11
N ARG A 370 39.01 -23.29 -24.02
CA ARG A 370 38.85 -22.22 -25.03
C ARG A 370 39.69 -22.54 -26.27
N PRO A 371 39.23 -22.26 -27.49
CA PRO A 371 40.12 -22.11 -28.64
C PRO A 371 40.50 -20.63 -28.86
N GLY A 372 41.80 -20.38 -28.78
CA GLY A 372 42.62 -19.70 -29.79
C GLY A 372 42.20 -18.33 -30.33
N LYS A 373 42.94 -17.29 -29.89
CA LYS A 373 43.26 -16.11 -30.71
C LYS A 373 44.32 -16.46 -31.75
N GLY A 374 44.18 -15.88 -32.94
CA GLY A 374 45.18 -15.84 -34.03
C GLY A 374 44.46 -16.08 -35.36
N ARG A 375 44.57 -15.25 -36.41
CA ARG A 375 45.71 -14.42 -36.81
C ARG A 375 45.23 -13.42 -37.88
N THR A 376 45.96 -12.32 -37.97
CA THR A 376 45.88 -11.26 -38.97
C THR A 376 46.36 -11.70 -40.36
N LYS A 377 45.98 -10.85 -41.35
CA LYS A 377 46.51 -10.63 -42.71
C LYS A 377 45.66 -11.18 -43.87
N GLY A 378 45.31 -10.26 -44.77
CA GLY A 378 44.63 -10.47 -46.04
C GLY A 378 43.74 -9.29 -46.33
#